data_AF-A0A6L9FJ82-F1
#
_entry.id   AF-A0A6L9FJ82-F1
#
_cell.length_a   1.000
_cell.length_b   1.000
_cell.length_c   1.000
_cell.angle_alpha   90.00
_cell.angle_beta   90.00
_cell.angle_gamma   90.00
#
_symmetry.space_group_name_H-M   'P 1'
#
loop_
_entity.id
_entity.type
_entity.pdbx_description
1 polymer ?
#
loop_
_entity_poly.entity_id
_entity_poly.type
_entity_poly.pdbx_seq_one_letter_code
_entity_poly.pdbx_strand_id
1 'polypeptide(L)'
;MKTVNKFEDIQSLPMPDGVKAKLLEHLIEPFGDEESTKVFWDEVGTTLYLIEESDTDETLSEESEEDQHFLRFVTNYPEWVLLLNDDDCPWLIAVAIVTMEGGGVYCCAPMNSPTFPVAKLADQAES
;
A
#
# COMPACT_ATOMS: atom_id res chain seq x y z
N MET A 1 -12.12 2.28 -1.07
CA MET A 1 -10.76 1.76 -0.78
C MET A 1 -10.84 0.84 0.43
N LYS A 2 -9.91 -0.11 0.57
CA LYS A 2 -9.82 -0.96 1.76
C LYS A 2 -8.63 -0.58 2.64
N THR A 3 -8.89 -0.28 3.91
CA THR A 3 -7.86 0.04 4.91
C THR A 3 -7.51 -1.19 5.74
N VAL A 4 -6.21 -1.46 5.86
CA VAL A 4 -5.65 -2.59 6.59
C VAL A 4 -4.67 -2.08 7.64
N ASN A 5 -5.02 -2.25 8.91
CA ASN A 5 -4.20 -1.81 10.05
C ASN A 5 -3.52 -2.98 10.77
N LYS A 6 -3.82 -4.22 10.37
CA LYS A 6 -3.20 -5.42 10.94
C LYS A 6 -2.52 -6.22 9.85
N PHE A 7 -1.29 -6.62 10.12
CA PHE A 7 -0.49 -7.39 9.17
C PHE A 7 -1.15 -8.73 8.80
N GLU A 8 -1.83 -9.38 9.75
CA GLU A 8 -2.53 -10.65 9.52
C GLU A 8 -3.65 -10.56 8.46
N ASP A 9 -4.26 -9.39 8.29
CA ASP A 9 -5.37 -9.17 7.35
C ASP A 9 -4.89 -9.12 5.89
N ILE A 10 -3.58 -8.96 5.65
CA ILE A 10 -2.98 -8.92 4.31
C ILE A 10 -3.21 -10.24 3.56
N GLN A 11 -3.19 -11.36 4.28
CA GLN A 11 -3.44 -12.69 3.71
C GLN A 11 -4.83 -12.79 3.08
N SER A 12 -5.79 -12.01 3.59
CA SER A 12 -7.19 -12.00 3.15
C SER A 12 -7.47 -10.95 2.07
N LEU A 13 -6.45 -10.29 1.53
CA LEU A 13 -6.66 -9.29 0.49
C LEU A 13 -7.05 -9.93 -0.86
N PRO A 14 -7.99 -9.32 -1.59
CA PRO A 14 -8.46 -9.80 -2.89
C PRO A 14 -7.46 -9.44 -4.00
N MET A 15 -6.27 -10.04 -3.96
CA MET A 15 -5.20 -9.86 -4.96
C MET A 15 -4.59 -11.22 -5.36
N PRO A 16 -3.95 -11.32 -6.53
CA PRO A 16 -3.30 -12.55 -6.97
C PRO A 16 -2.26 -13.06 -5.97
N ASP A 17 -2.11 -14.38 -5.84
CA ASP A 17 -1.19 -14.99 -4.87
C ASP A 17 0.28 -14.61 -5.11
N GLY A 18 0.68 -14.42 -6.38
CA GLY A 18 2.03 -13.97 -6.74
C GLY A 18 2.32 -12.56 -6.22
N VAL A 19 1.41 -11.62 -6.48
CA VAL A 19 1.47 -10.25 -5.98
C VAL A 19 1.47 -10.22 -4.46
N LYS A 20 0.60 -11.01 -3.83
CA LYS A 20 0.51 -11.11 -2.37
C LYS A 20 1.81 -11.61 -1.74
N ALA A 21 2.41 -12.65 -2.31
CA ALA A 21 3.69 -13.16 -1.85
C ALA A 21 4.79 -12.09 -1.91
N LYS A 22 4.85 -11.32 -3.01
CA LYS A 22 5.78 -10.20 -3.18
C LYS A 22 5.51 -9.06 -2.19
N LEU A 23 4.25 -8.69 -2.01
CA LEU A 23 3.84 -7.71 -1.01
C LEU A 23 4.32 -8.11 0.39
N LEU A 24 4.08 -9.35 0.80
CA LEU A 24 4.51 -9.86 2.11
C LEU A 24 6.04 -9.86 2.25
N GLU A 25 6.77 -10.30 1.23
CA GLU A 25 8.24 -10.26 1.20
C GLU A 25 8.75 -8.84 1.47
N HIS A 26 8.21 -7.83 0.79
CA HIS A 26 8.59 -6.42 0.97
C HIS A 26 8.20 -5.85 2.33
N LEU A 27 7.05 -6.23 2.88
CA LEU A 27 6.63 -5.75 4.20
C LEU A 27 7.41 -6.40 5.34
N ILE A 28 7.90 -7.63 5.15
CA ILE A 28 8.68 -8.38 6.14
C ILE A 28 10.17 -8.00 6.08
N GLU A 29 10.72 -7.71 4.90
CA GLU A 29 12.14 -7.42 4.68
C GLU A 29 12.75 -6.45 5.72
N PRO A 30 12.13 -5.30 6.06
CA PRO A 30 12.71 -4.34 7.00
C PRO A 30 12.84 -4.88 8.43
N PHE A 31 12.01 -5.86 8.81
CA PHE A 31 11.92 -6.41 10.17
C PHE A 31 12.52 -7.81 10.28
N GLY A 32 12.76 -8.48 9.16
CA GLY A 32 13.41 -9.79 9.06
C GLY A 32 12.46 -10.98 9.17
N ASP A 33 11.37 -10.88 9.92
CA ASP A 33 10.39 -11.96 10.08
C ASP A 33 8.95 -11.46 10.30
N GLU A 34 7.98 -12.36 10.10
CA GLU A 34 6.55 -12.07 10.19
C GLU A 34 6.11 -11.69 11.62
N GLU A 35 6.69 -12.28 12.66
CA GLU A 35 6.33 -11.98 14.05
C GLU A 35 6.77 -10.57 14.43
N SER A 36 8.02 -10.21 14.11
CA SER A 36 8.56 -8.86 14.29
C SER A 36 7.76 -7.80 13.52
N THR A 37 7.35 -8.12 12.29
CA THR A 37 6.51 -7.23 11.46
C THR A 37 5.14 -6.99 12.09
N LYS A 38 4.48 -8.06 12.59
CA LYS A 38 3.19 -7.95 13.28
C LYS A 38 3.27 -7.08 14.53
N VAL A 39 4.28 -7.30 15.37
CA VAL A 39 4.50 -6.51 16.59
C VAL A 39 4.68 -5.04 16.24
N PHE A 40 5.51 -4.73 15.23
CA PHE A 40 5.72 -3.35 14.79
C PHE A 40 4.43 -2.67 14.31
N TRP A 41 3.60 -3.38 13.52
CA TRP A 41 2.33 -2.82 13.04
C TRP A 41 1.37 -2.51 14.19
N ASP A 42 1.32 -3.35 15.22
CA ASP A 42 0.47 -3.16 16.41
C ASP A 42 0.99 -2.01 17.31
N GLU A 43 2.32 -1.88 17.47
CA GLU A 43 2.92 -0.87 18.35
C GLU A 43 3.02 0.53 17.72
N VAL A 44 3.40 0.61 16.43
CA VAL A 44 3.74 1.89 15.77
C VAL A 44 2.59 2.43 14.91
N GLY A 45 1.58 1.61 14.62
CA GLY A 45 0.40 2.02 13.85
C GLY A 45 0.71 2.18 12.37
N THR A 46 1.00 1.06 11.70
CA THR A 46 1.21 1.02 10.25
C THR A 46 -0.10 0.73 9.54
N THR A 47 -0.36 1.47 8.46
CA THR A 47 -1.59 1.33 7.66
C THR A 47 -1.25 0.99 6.23
N LEU A 48 -1.98 0.03 5.65
CA LEU A 48 -1.98 -0.27 4.23
C LEU A 48 -3.33 0.08 3.62
N TYR A 49 -3.30 0.91 2.60
CA TYR A 49 -4.42 1.20 1.72
C TYR A 49 -4.34 0.31 0.49
N LEU A 50 -5.40 -0.44 0.25
CA LEU A 50 -5.62 -1.19 -0.97
C LEU A 50 -6.64 -0.45 -1.82
N ILE A 51 -6.20 0.08 -2.95
CA ILE A 51 -7.08 0.62 -3.99
C ILE A 51 -7.50 -0.56 -4.87
N GLU A 52 -8.80 -0.84 -4.91
CA GLU A 52 -9.37 -1.93 -5.71
C GLU A 52 -9.69 -1.44 -7.13
N GLU A 53 -9.85 -2.35 -8.09
CA GLU A 53 -10.21 -1.99 -9.47
C GLU A 53 -11.57 -1.26 -9.57
N SER A 54 -12.45 -1.48 -8.59
CA SER A 54 -13.75 -0.82 -8.50
C SER A 54 -13.69 0.58 -7.86
N ASP A 55 -12.54 0.97 -7.27
CA ASP A 55 -12.38 2.29 -6.69
C ASP A 55 -12.26 3.36 -7.78
N THR A 56 -12.79 4.54 -7.46
CA THR A 56 -12.79 5.73 -8.32
C THR A 56 -12.33 6.93 -7.51
N ASP A 57 -11.91 8.02 -8.15
CA ASP A 57 -11.55 9.24 -7.41
C ASP A 57 -12.71 9.80 -6.57
N GLU A 58 -13.95 9.57 -7.00
CA GLU A 58 -15.15 9.93 -6.23
C GLU A 58 -15.22 9.12 -4.93
N THR A 59 -15.13 7.79 -5.02
CA THR A 59 -15.17 6.92 -3.82
C THR A 59 -13.99 7.19 -2.88
N LEU A 60 -12.81 7.47 -3.41
CA LEU A 60 -11.64 7.88 -2.61
C LEU A 60 -11.87 9.21 -1.88
N SER A 61 -12.64 10.13 -2.47
CA SER A 61 -12.99 11.42 -1.85
C SER A 61 -14.07 11.32 -0.77
N GLU A 62 -14.75 10.17 -0.66
CA GLU A 62 -15.75 9.87 0.37
C GLU A 62 -15.13 9.21 1.62
N GLU A 63 -13.86 8.81 1.57
CA GLU A 63 -13.12 8.26 2.71
C GLU A 63 -12.96 9.31 3.83
N SER A 64 -12.50 8.90 5.02
CA SER A 64 -12.33 9.83 6.14
C SER A 64 -11.30 10.94 5.82
N GLU A 65 -11.39 12.10 6.48
CA GLU A 65 -10.43 13.20 6.28
C GLU A 65 -8.97 12.75 6.59
N GLU A 66 -8.82 11.84 7.56
CA GLU A 66 -7.53 11.24 7.92
C GLU A 66 -6.99 10.34 6.79
N ASP A 67 -7.83 9.45 6.25
CA ASP A 67 -7.44 8.56 5.17
C ASP A 67 -7.12 9.33 3.89
N GLN A 68 -7.93 10.34 3.56
CA GLN A 68 -7.64 11.24 2.44
C GLN A 68 -6.32 11.98 2.63
N HIS A 69 -6.00 12.41 3.85
CA HIS A 69 -4.73 13.06 4.16
C HIS A 69 -3.54 12.12 3.91
N PHE A 70 -3.59 10.91 4.46
CA PHE A 70 -2.52 9.93 4.30
C PHE A 70 -2.39 9.42 2.86
N LEU A 71 -3.51 9.16 2.19
CA LEU A 71 -3.53 8.78 0.78
C LEU A 71 -2.90 9.87 -0.08
N ARG A 72 -3.23 11.14 0.17
CA ARG A 72 -2.57 12.27 -0.50
C ARG A 72 -1.08 12.32 -0.16
N PHE A 73 -0.69 12.07 1.08
CA PHE A 73 0.70 12.10 1.50
C PHE A 73 1.54 11.06 0.75
N VAL A 74 1.15 9.78 0.80
CA VAL A 74 1.85 8.68 0.10
C VAL A 74 1.87 8.85 -1.41
N THR A 75 0.82 9.46 -1.99
CA THR A 75 0.76 9.77 -3.43
C THR A 75 1.76 10.86 -3.85
N ASN A 76 1.98 11.87 -3.00
CA ASN A 76 2.77 13.05 -3.35
C ASN A 76 4.22 12.98 -2.90
N TYR A 77 4.48 12.26 -1.80
CA TYR A 77 5.79 12.15 -1.18
C TYR A 77 6.06 10.69 -0.78
N PRO A 78 6.02 9.74 -1.74
CA PRO A 78 6.46 8.38 -1.45
C PRO A 78 7.96 8.38 -1.17
N GLU A 79 8.40 7.57 -0.23
CA GLU A 79 9.81 7.25 -0.04
C GLU A 79 10.32 6.41 -1.21
N TRP A 80 9.50 5.48 -1.69
CA TRP A 80 9.75 4.67 -2.88
C TRP A 80 8.44 4.12 -3.44
N VAL A 81 8.48 3.74 -4.72
CA VAL A 81 7.39 3.09 -5.43
C VAL A 81 7.96 1.91 -6.22
N LEU A 82 7.45 0.71 -5.96
CA LEU A 82 7.92 -0.55 -6.55
C LEU A 82 6.80 -1.23 -7.35
N LEU A 83 7.19 -1.93 -8.40
CA LEU A 83 6.32 -2.83 -9.15
C LEU A 83 6.41 -4.25 -8.57
N LEU A 84 5.25 -4.85 -8.29
CA LEU A 84 5.14 -6.22 -7.78
C LEU A 84 5.11 -7.28 -8.90
N ASN A 85 5.36 -6.88 -10.16
CA ASN A 85 5.50 -7.68 -11.38
C ASN A 85 4.69 -8.99 -11.43
N ASP A 86 3.48 -8.88 -11.98
CA ASP A 86 2.64 -10.00 -12.41
C ASP A 86 2.36 -9.85 -13.92
N ASP A 87 2.37 -10.97 -14.67
CA ASP A 87 2.28 -11.00 -16.14
C ASP A 87 0.92 -10.52 -16.69
N ASP A 88 -0.16 -10.59 -15.91
CA ASP A 88 -1.52 -10.26 -16.36
C ASP A 88 -2.00 -8.86 -15.91
N CYS A 89 -1.58 -8.40 -14.73
CA CYS A 89 -1.84 -7.04 -14.25
C CYS A 89 -0.68 -6.61 -13.35
N PRO A 90 0.18 -5.67 -13.75
CA PRO A 90 1.23 -5.21 -12.86
C PRO A 90 0.60 -4.45 -11.69
N TRP A 91 0.98 -4.82 -10.47
CA TRP A 91 0.62 -4.10 -9.25
C TRP A 91 1.75 -3.19 -8.83
N LEU A 92 1.42 -2.12 -8.13
CA LEU A 92 2.39 -1.24 -7.51
C LEU A 92 2.19 -1.21 -6.00
N ILE A 93 3.28 -0.93 -5.29
CA ILE A 93 3.28 -0.56 -3.88
C ILE A 93 4.12 0.70 -3.70
N ALA A 94 3.56 1.66 -2.99
CA ALA A 94 4.23 2.86 -2.52
C ALA A 94 4.23 2.89 -1.00
N VAL A 95 5.26 3.46 -0.39
CA VAL A 95 5.28 3.74 1.04
C VAL A 95 5.63 5.19 1.29
N ALA A 96 5.05 5.77 2.33
CA ALA A 96 5.52 7.01 2.92
C ALA A 96 5.65 6.85 4.43
N ILE A 97 6.82 7.19 4.96
CA ILE A 97 7.09 7.15 6.39
C ILE A 97 6.54 8.43 7.01
N VAL A 98 5.65 8.29 8.00
CA VAL A 98 4.94 9.41 8.65
C VAL A 98 5.36 9.62 10.10
N THR A 99 6.05 8.65 10.71
CA THR A 99 6.56 8.78 12.09
C THR A 99 8.08 8.63 12.16
N MET A 100 8.68 9.20 13.21
CA MET A 100 10.13 9.05 13.46
C MET A 100 10.53 7.62 13.86
N GLU A 101 9.56 6.81 14.27
CA GLU A 101 9.75 5.40 14.64
C GLU A 101 9.71 4.48 13.42
N GLY A 102 9.53 5.03 12.21
CA GLY A 102 9.43 4.27 10.96
C GLY A 102 8.02 3.83 10.60
N GLY A 103 7.01 4.25 11.38
CA GLY A 103 5.60 4.04 11.07
C GLY A 103 5.23 4.74 9.78
N GLY A 104 4.58 4.02 8.89
CA GLY A 104 4.32 4.47 7.53
C GLY A 104 2.92 4.10 7.04
N VAL A 105 2.60 4.70 5.90
CA VAL A 105 1.41 4.41 5.13
C VAL A 105 1.85 3.75 3.84
N TYR A 106 1.35 2.54 3.60
CA TYR A 106 1.50 1.81 2.35
C TYR A 106 0.29 2.04 1.46
N CYS A 107 0.51 2.21 0.16
CA CYS A 107 -0.53 2.26 -0.85
C CYS A 107 -0.25 1.18 -1.90
N CYS A 108 -1.12 0.19 -1.98
CA CYS A 108 -1.04 -0.91 -2.92
C CYS A 108 -2.21 -0.86 -3.89
N ALA A 109 -1.93 -1.01 -5.18
CA ALA A 109 -2.96 -0.89 -6.21
C ALA A 109 -2.58 -1.63 -7.50
N PRO A 110 -3.57 -2.10 -8.28
CA PRO A 110 -3.34 -2.56 -9.64
C PRO A 110 -3.10 -1.36 -10.57
N MET A 111 -2.11 -1.44 -11.46
CA MET A 111 -1.73 -0.31 -12.33
C MET A 111 -2.79 0.07 -13.38
N ASN A 112 -3.79 -0.80 -13.59
CA ASN A 112 -4.92 -0.50 -14.47
C ASN A 112 -6.00 0.36 -13.80
N SER A 113 -5.87 0.64 -12.49
CA SER A 113 -6.80 1.52 -11.78
C SER A 113 -6.78 2.93 -12.40
N PRO A 114 -7.95 3.52 -12.70
CA PRO A 114 -8.03 4.84 -13.32
C PRO A 114 -7.83 5.99 -12.32
N THR A 115 -7.60 5.68 -11.04
CA THR A 115 -7.56 6.67 -9.96
C THR A 115 -6.30 7.54 -10.03
N PHE A 116 -6.44 8.81 -9.65
CA PHE A 116 -5.35 9.78 -9.64
C PHE A 116 -4.13 9.32 -8.82
N PRO A 117 -4.29 8.75 -7.60
CA PRO A 117 -3.17 8.20 -6.83
C PRO A 117 -2.35 7.19 -7.62
N VAL A 118 -3.02 6.24 -8.28
CA VAL A 118 -2.35 5.16 -9.01
C VAL A 118 -1.64 5.69 -10.23
N ALA A 119 -2.29 6.53 -11.04
CA ALA A 119 -1.66 7.15 -12.20
C ALA A 119 -0.38 7.90 -11.82
N LYS A 120 -0.44 8.68 -10.72
CA LYS A 120 0.70 9.45 -10.25
C LYS A 120 1.81 8.60 -9.64
N LEU A 121 1.47 7.52 -8.94
CA LEU A 121 2.45 6.59 -8.38
C LEU A 121 3.12 5.77 -9.49
N ALA A 122 2.38 5.36 -10.52
CA ALA A 122 2.91 4.64 -11.67
C ALA A 122 4.00 5.44 -12.41
N ASP A 123 3.86 6.76 -12.55
CA ASP A 123 4.90 7.65 -13.11
C ASP A 123 6.19 7.69 -12.26
N GLN A 124 6.12 7.30 -10.98
CA GLN A 124 7.24 7.29 -10.04
C GLN A 124 7.82 5.89 -9.80
N ALA A 125 7.19 4.84 -10.33
CA ALA A 125 7.60 3.47 -10.11
C ALA A 125 8.99 3.21 -10.70
N GLU A 126 9.93 2.78 -9.87
CA GLU A 126 11.26 2.40 -10.33
C GLU A 126 11.19 1.05 -11.07
N SER A 127 11.88 0.97 -12.21
CA SER A 127 11.92 -0.21 -13.10
C SER A 127 13.00 -1.22 -12.70
#